data_AF-A0A183B604-F1
#
_entry.id   AF-A0A183B604-F1
#
_cell.length_a   1.000
_cell.length_b   1.000
_cell.length_c   1.000
_cell.angle_alpha   90.00
_cell.angle_beta   90.00
_cell.angle_gamma   90.00
#
_symmetry.space_group_name_H-M   'P 1'
#
loop_
_entity.id
_entity.type
_entity.pdbx_description
1 polymer ?
#
loop_
_entity_poly.entity_id
_entity_poly.type
_entity_poly.pdbx_seq_one_letter_code
_entity_poly.pdbx_strand_id
1 'polypeptide(L)'
;MKAATVNLEVNGDPVFLKRRVLPYGQREGVPKALQKMEQDGVISKDESSAWEALIVVAMKSDGRTPRICRDYRLTLSHRLRRCAASTMESEISMKDSKGQVT
;
A
#
# COMPACT_ATOMS: atom_id res chain seq x y z
N MET A 1 13.84 5.30 -13.74
CA MET A 1 12.44 5.01 -14.16
C MET A 1 11.69 6.33 -14.27
N LYS A 2 10.83 6.51 -15.28
CA LYS A 2 10.00 7.72 -15.40
C LYS A 2 8.81 7.55 -14.46
N ALA A 3 8.78 8.30 -13.36
CA ALA A 3 7.66 8.30 -12.43
C ALA A 3 6.46 9.00 -13.09
N ALA A 4 5.29 8.37 -13.05
CA ALA A 4 4.05 9.02 -13.45
C ALA A 4 3.55 9.86 -12.27
N THR A 5 3.48 11.18 -12.46
CA THR A 5 2.89 12.08 -11.47
C THR A 5 1.38 12.06 -11.61
N VAL A 6 0.67 11.81 -10.51
CA VAL A 6 -0.80 11.88 -10.44
C VAL A 6 -1.17 12.99 -9.47
N ASN A 7 -1.95 13.95 -9.94
CA ASN A 7 -2.52 15.00 -9.09
C ASN A 7 -3.86 14.52 -8.54
N LEU A 8 -4.00 14.54 -7.21
CA LEU A 8 -5.22 14.17 -6.51
C LEU A 8 -5.82 15.44 -5.89
N GLU A 9 -7.12 15.69 -6.13
CA GLU A 9 -7.82 16.72 -5.36
C GLU A 9 -8.26 16.13 -4.02
N VAL A 10 -7.81 16.78 -2.95
CA VAL A 10 -8.05 16.38 -1.58
C VAL A 10 -8.75 17.52 -0.85
N ASN A 11 -9.86 17.22 -0.19
CA ASN A 11 -10.65 18.18 0.56
C ASN A 11 -10.33 18.11 2.07
N GLY A 12 -10.17 19.29 2.68
CA GLY A 12 -9.92 19.45 4.12
C GLY A 12 -8.49 19.11 4.55
N ASP A 13 -8.23 19.26 5.85
CA ASP A 13 -6.87 19.21 6.40
C ASP A 13 -6.30 17.79 6.56
N PRO A 14 -4.97 17.60 6.51
CA PRO A 14 -4.37 16.30 6.78
C PRO A 14 -4.62 15.78 8.20
N VAL A 15 -4.76 14.46 8.31
CA VAL A 15 -4.95 13.76 9.59
C VAL A 15 -3.66 13.06 9.99
N PHE A 16 -3.08 13.48 11.11
CA PHE A 16 -1.90 12.85 11.69
C PHE A 16 -2.30 11.84 12.76
N LEU A 17 -1.89 10.58 12.57
CA LEU A 17 -2.15 9.49 13.48
C LEU A 17 -0.85 9.07 14.17
N LYS A 18 -0.91 8.76 15.47
CA LYS A 18 0.24 8.17 16.16
C LYS A 18 0.58 6.81 15.54
N ARG A 19 1.88 6.57 15.33
CA ARG A 19 2.40 5.28 14.88
C ARG A 19 2.02 4.17 15.86
N ARG A 20 1.56 3.02 15.34
CA ARG A 20 1.32 1.83 16.17
C ARG A 20 2.63 1.15 16.57
N VAL A 21 2.64 0.61 17.79
CA VAL A 21 3.73 -0.22 18.27
C VAL A 21 3.71 -1.56 17.54
N LEU A 22 4.87 -2.00 17.05
CA LEU A 22 5.00 -3.31 16.43
C LEU A 22 5.06 -4.42 17.51
N PRO A 23 4.22 -5.46 17.39
CA PRO A 23 4.37 -6.70 18.17
C PRO A 23 5.78 -7.28 18.05
N TYR A 24 6.24 -7.96 19.09
CA TYR A 24 7.62 -8.46 19.17
C TYR A 24 8.04 -9.27 17.93
N GLY A 25 7.22 -10.23 17.51
CA GLY A 25 7.51 -11.08 16.34
C GLY A 25 7.59 -10.34 15.00
N GLN A 26 7.16 -9.08 14.93
CA GLN A 26 7.19 -8.27 13.71
C GLN A 26 8.36 -7.27 13.68
N ARG A 27 9.05 -7.08 14.81
CA ARG A 27 10.09 -6.03 14.95
C ARG A 27 11.27 -6.21 14.00
N GLU A 28 11.59 -7.45 13.62
CA GLU A 28 12.68 -7.74 12.69
C GLU A 28 12.19 -7.81 11.23
N GLY A 29 11.05 -8.46 11.00
CA GLY A 29 10.54 -8.67 9.64
C GLY A 29 10.08 -7.39 8.94
N VAL A 30 9.45 -6.47 9.67
CA VAL A 30 8.88 -5.24 9.09
C VAL A 30 9.97 -4.30 8.56
N PRO A 31 11.03 -3.97 9.31
CA PRO A 31 12.13 -3.15 8.78
C PRO A 31 12.82 -3.77 7.56
N LYS A 32 13.06 -5.09 7.55
CA LYS A 32 13.66 -5.79 6.40
C LYS A 32 12.80 -5.68 5.15
N ALA A 33 11.48 -5.81 5.29
CA ALA A 33 10.57 -5.64 4.18
C ALA A 33 10.52 -4.19 3.67
N LEU A 34 10.55 -3.18 4.56
CA LEU A 34 10.66 -1.77 4.15
C LEU A 34 11.97 -1.49 3.40
N GLN A 35 13.10 -1.99 3.92
CA GLN A 35 14.40 -1.84 3.28
C GLN A 35 14.42 -2.47 1.89
N LYS A 36 13.83 -3.66 1.73
CA LYS A 36 13.69 -4.29 0.42
C LYS A 36 12.82 -3.45 -0.52
N MET A 37 11.69 -2.91 -0.06
CA MET A 37 10.85 -2.05 -0.88
C MET A 37 11.56 -0.76 -1.32
N GLU A 38 12.44 -0.21 -0.48
CA GLU A 38 13.29 0.94 -0.82
C GLU A 38 14.35 0.57 -1.87
N GLN A 39 15.03 -0.57 -1.69
CA GLN A 39 15.99 -1.10 -2.67
C GLN A 39 15.35 -1.40 -4.02
N ASP A 40 14.14 -1.95 -4.01
CA ASP A 40 13.34 -2.26 -5.20
C ASP A 40 12.76 -0.98 -5.86
N GLY A 41 12.93 0.20 -5.23
CA GLY A 41 12.44 1.49 -5.73
C GLY A 41 10.92 1.68 -5.61
N VAL A 42 10.24 0.86 -4.80
CA VAL A 42 8.79 0.93 -4.55
C VAL A 42 8.43 2.10 -3.63
N ILE A 43 9.30 2.38 -2.66
CA ILE A 43 9.16 3.51 -1.74
C ILE A 43 10.49 4.26 -1.66
N SER A 44 10.42 5.52 -1.22
CA SER A 44 11.59 6.32 -0.89
C SER A 44 11.41 6.91 0.50
N LYS A 45 12.53 7.16 1.19
CA LYS A 45 12.51 7.99 2.38
C LYS A 45 12.10 9.41 2.02
N ASP A 46 11.24 9.99 2.86
CA ASP A 46 10.84 11.39 2.80
C ASP A 46 11.01 12.00 4.19
N GLU A 47 11.56 13.21 4.26
CA GLU A 47 11.82 13.90 5.53
C GLU A 47 10.54 14.55 6.07
N SER A 48 9.60 14.91 5.20
CA SER A 48 8.33 15.52 5.62
C SER A 48 7.22 15.25 4.61
N SER A 49 6.12 14.62 5.06
CA SER A 49 4.91 14.47 4.27
C SER A 49 3.75 15.17 4.97
N ALA A 50 3.00 15.99 4.22
CA ALA A 50 1.74 16.55 4.68
C ALA A 50 0.70 15.45 4.94
N TRP A 51 0.79 14.31 4.24
CA TRP A 51 -0.16 13.21 4.34
C TRP A 51 0.52 11.97 4.90
N GLU A 52 0.13 11.58 6.12
CA GLU A 52 0.56 10.33 6.73
C GLU A 52 -0.58 9.32 6.76
N ALA A 53 -0.22 8.03 6.75
CA ALA A 53 -1.16 6.95 6.96
C ALA A 53 -0.45 5.87 7.78
N LEU A 54 -1.23 5.21 8.63
CA LEU A 54 -0.69 4.22 9.53
C LEU A 54 -0.24 2.97 8.76
N ILE A 55 0.89 2.40 9.17
CA ILE A 55 1.36 1.10 8.66
C ILE A 55 0.56 -0.05 9.29
N VAL A 56 0.06 -0.94 8.44
CA VAL A 56 -0.60 -2.20 8.80
C VAL A 56 0.26 -3.34 8.29
N VAL A 57 0.44 -4.36 9.12
CA VAL A 57 1.26 -5.53 8.81
C VAL A 57 0.37 -6.77 8.82
N ALA A 58 0.28 -7.43 7.66
CA ALA A 58 -0.38 -8.72 7.53
C ALA A 58 0.64 -9.79 7.16
N MET A 59 0.57 -10.99 7.74
CA MET A 59 1.49 -12.06 7.35
C MET A 59 1.02 -12.71 6.04
N LYS A 60 1.96 -13.05 5.15
CA LYS A 60 1.68 -13.94 4.03
C LYS A 60 1.34 -15.34 4.55
N SER A 61 0.77 -16.18 3.67
CA SER A 61 0.47 -17.58 3.97
C SER A 61 1.70 -18.41 4.36
N ASP A 62 2.91 -17.97 3.97
CA ASP A 62 4.18 -18.59 4.39
C ASP A 62 4.50 -18.38 5.88
N GLY A 63 3.74 -17.53 6.59
CA GLY A 63 3.91 -17.23 8.01
C GLY A 63 5.17 -16.44 8.35
N ARG A 64 6.00 -16.08 7.36
CA ARG A 64 7.32 -15.46 7.57
C ARG A 64 7.43 -14.08 6.94
N THR A 65 6.80 -13.88 5.79
CA THR A 65 6.94 -12.64 5.02
C THR A 65 5.83 -11.66 5.40
N PRO A 66 6.14 -10.48 5.96
CA PRO A 66 5.14 -9.45 6.18
C PRO A 66 4.73 -8.78 4.86
N ARG A 67 3.42 -8.58 4.68
CA ARG A 67 2.82 -7.63 3.73
C ARG A 67 2.62 -6.31 4.46
N ILE A 68 3.25 -5.28 3.93
CA ILE A 68 3.14 -3.91 4.46
C ILE A 68 2.04 -3.20 3.69
N CYS A 69 1.04 -2.72 4.42
CA CYS A 69 -0.09 -1.95 3.89
C CYS A 69 -0.12 -0.58 4.56
N ARG A 70 -0.68 0.43 3.87
CA ARG A 70 -1.06 1.70 4.49
C ARG A 70 -2.57 1.72 4.72
N ASP A 71 -2.99 2.11 5.92
CA ASP A 71 -4.40 2.35 6.24
C ASP A 71 -4.79 3.78 5.87
N TYR A 72 -5.28 3.96 4.65
CA TYR A 72 -5.76 5.25 4.15
C TYR A 72 -7.20 5.56 4.57
N ARG A 73 -7.93 4.60 5.15
CA ARG A 73 -9.36 4.76 5.45
C ARG A 73 -9.60 5.94 6.40
N LEU A 74 -8.77 6.02 7.44
CA LEU A 74 -8.86 7.06 8.47
C LEU A 74 -8.17 8.37 8.09
N THR A 75 -7.43 8.42 6.97
CA THR A 75 -6.65 9.61 6.58
C THR A 75 -7.08 10.16 5.23
N LEU A 76 -6.63 9.55 4.13
CA LEU A 76 -6.77 10.13 2.79
C LEU A 76 -8.09 9.74 2.09
N SER A 77 -8.58 8.51 2.27
CA SER A 77 -9.64 7.95 1.41
C SER A 77 -10.96 8.72 1.42
N HIS A 78 -11.36 9.28 2.57
CA HIS A 78 -12.59 10.05 2.70
C HIS A 78 -12.43 11.51 2.27
N ARG A 79 -11.19 11.97 2.06
CA ARG A 79 -10.84 13.34 1.64
C ARG A 79 -10.64 13.46 0.15
N LEU A 80 -10.33 12.33 -0.52
CA LEU A 80 -10.20 12.29 -1.96
C LEU A 80 -11.54 12.57 -2.64
N ARG A 81 -11.52 13.52 -3.57
CA ARG A 81 -12.65 13.69 -4.50
C ARG A 81 -12.79 12.43 -5.34
N ARG A 82 -13.97 11.83 -5.33
CA ARG A 82 -14.27 10.68 -6.19
C ARG A 82 -14.37 11.17 -7.64
N CYS A 83 -13.45 10.72 -8.47
CA CYS A 83 -13.60 10.84 -9.93
C CYS A 83 -14.25 9.56 -10.45
N ALA A 84 -15.25 9.70 -11.32
CA ALA A 84 -15.76 8.56 -12.08
C ALA A 84 -14.70 8.20 -13.14
N ALA A 85 -14.15 6.99 -13.07
CA ALA A 85 -13.37 6.45 -14.17
C ALA A 85 -14.36 5.86 -15.17
N SER A 86 -14.51 6.50 -16.34
CA SER A 86 -15.12 5.84 -17.49
C SER A 86 -14.11 4.85 -18.06
N THR A 87 -14.03 3.66 -17.48
CA THR A 87 -13.24 2.57 -18.06
C THR A 87 -13.99 2.06 -19.28
N MET A 88 -13.42 2.23 -20.47
CA MET A 88 -13.76 1.38 -21.60
C MET A 88 -13.24 -0.01 -21.24
N GLU A 89 -14.14 -0.93 -20.87
CA GLU A 89 -13.82 -2.32 -20.55
C GLU A 89 -13.03 -2.94 -21.72
N SER A 90 -11.73 -3.16 -21.53
CA SER A 90 -10.98 -4.13 -22.34
C SER A 90 -10.97 -5.45 -21.56
N GLU A 91 -11.67 -6.45 -22.08
CA GLU A 91 -11.84 -7.77 -21.48
C GLU A 91 -10.47 -8.39 -21.07
N ILE A 92 -10.20 -8.44 -19.77
CA ILE A 92 -9.08 -9.21 -19.23
C ILE A 92 -9.56 -10.66 -19.12
N SER A 93 -9.30 -11.45 -20.16
CA SER A 93 -9.52 -12.91 -20.14
C SER A 93 -8.52 -13.57 -19.20
N MET A 94 -8.93 -13.86 -17.97
CA MET A 94 -8.23 -14.83 -17.12
C MET A 94 -8.51 -16.24 -17.66
N LYS A 95 -7.49 -16.87 -18.25
CA LYS A 95 -7.52 -18.32 -18.52
C LYS A 95 -7.24 -19.06 -17.22
N ASP A 96 -8.27 -19.68 -16.66
CA ASP A 96 -8.15 -20.68 -15.61
C ASP A 96 -7.52 -21.96 -16.19
N SER A 97 -6.21 -22.14 -16.00
CA SER A 97 -5.58 -23.44 -16.17
C SER A 97 -5.86 -24.28 -14.91
N LYS A 98 -6.99 -24.99 -14.89
CA LYS A 98 -7.20 -26.10 -13.94
C LYS A 98 -6.35 -27.28 -14.40
N GLY A 99 -5.28 -27.55 -13.65
CA GLY A 99 -4.50 -28.78 -13.77
C GLY A 99 -5.39 -29.97 -13.43
N GLN A 100 -5.47 -30.92 -14.35
CA GLN A 100 -6.12 -32.21 -14.15
C GLN A 100 -5.11 -33.15 -13.49
N VAL A 101 -5.38 -33.52 -12.24
CA VAL A 101 -4.80 -34.69 -11.57
C VAL A 101 -5.95 -35.67 -11.38
N THR A 102 -5.98 -36.72 -12.17
CA THR A 102 -6.07 -38.15 -11.76
C THR A 102 -5.83 -38.98 -13.01
#